data_AF-A0A2K6LKP1-F1
#
_entry.id   AF-A0A2K6LKP1-F1
#
_cell.length_a   1.000
_cell.length_b   1.000
_cell.length_c   1.000
_cell.angle_alpha   90.00
_cell.angle_beta   90.00
_cell.angle_gamma   90.00
#
_symmetry.space_group_name_H-M   'P 1'
#
loop_
_entity.id
_entity.type
_entity.pdbx_description
1 polymer ?
#
loop_
_entity_poly.entity_id
_entity_poly.type
_entity_poly.pdbx_seq_one_letter_code
_entity_poly.pdbx_strand_id
1 'polypeptide(L)'
;MDSLSTANIEFCLDVFKELNSNNIGDNIFFSPLSLLYALSMVLLGARGESAEQLEKVLHFHPTVDSLKPAFKDSPKCSQAGRIHSEFGVLFSQINQPDSNYTLSIANSLYGTKTMAFHQQYVSCSEKWYQARLQTVDFEQSTEETRKTINAWVENKTNGKVTNLFGKGTIDPSSVMVLVNAIYFKGQWQNKFQERETVRSPFQLSEDKNVTVEMMYQIGTFKLAFLKEPHMQVLELPYVNNKLSMIILLPVGTANVKQIEKQLNSSTFHEWTSSSNMMEREVEVHLPRFKLEIKYELNSLLKSLGVTDLFNQVKADLSGMSPAKGLYLSKAIHKSYLDVGEEGTEAAAATGDSIAVKSLPMRAQFKANHPFLFFIRHTHTNVILFCGKLASP
;
A
#
# COMPACT_ATOMS: atom_id res chain seq x y z
N MET A 1 -15.74 2.22 13.11
CA MET A 1 -14.55 2.37 12.24
C MET A 1 -14.56 3.79 11.72
N ASP A 2 -13.41 4.45 11.73
CA ASP A 2 -13.27 5.82 11.20
C ASP A 2 -13.51 5.82 9.69
N SER A 3 -14.15 6.86 9.16
CA SER A 3 -14.49 7.02 7.73
C SER A 3 -13.32 6.74 6.80
N LEU A 4 -12.12 7.23 7.14
CA LEU A 4 -10.91 7.06 6.35
C LEU A 4 -10.42 5.61 6.29
N SER A 5 -10.62 4.85 7.37
CA SER A 5 -10.22 3.44 7.43
C SER A 5 -11.09 2.58 6.53
N THR A 6 -12.41 2.82 6.53
CA THR A 6 -13.35 2.16 5.62
C THR A 6 -13.02 2.48 4.16
N ALA A 7 -12.84 3.77 3.85
CA ALA A 7 -12.47 4.21 2.51
C ALA A 7 -11.13 3.59 2.03
N ASN A 8 -10.15 3.49 2.93
CA ASN A 8 -8.88 2.83 2.63
C ASN A 8 -9.05 1.34 2.30
N ILE A 9 -9.89 0.62 3.04
CA ILE A 9 -10.16 -0.80 2.80
C ILE A 9 -10.91 -0.98 1.47
N GLU A 10 -11.96 -0.20 1.21
CA GLU A 10 -12.74 -0.28 -0.03
C GLU A 10 -11.87 0.03 -1.25
N PHE A 11 -11.11 1.14 -1.20
CA PHE A 11 -10.15 1.50 -2.25
C PHE A 11 -9.07 0.42 -2.45
N CYS A 12 -8.54 -0.14 -1.36
CA CYS A 12 -7.59 -1.25 -1.43
C CYS A 12 -8.15 -2.44 -2.22
N LEU A 13 -9.40 -2.82 -1.94
CA LEU A 13 -9.99 -4.00 -2.55
C LEU A 13 -10.38 -3.77 -4.02
N ASP A 14 -10.78 -2.55 -4.39
CA ASP A 14 -11.02 -2.18 -5.78
C ASP A 14 -9.74 -2.21 -6.61
N VAL A 15 -8.66 -1.60 -6.09
CA VAL A 15 -7.34 -1.66 -6.74
C VAL A 15 -6.85 -3.10 -6.83
N PHE A 16 -7.01 -3.90 -5.78
CA PHE A 16 -6.60 -5.30 -5.80
C PHE A 16 -7.34 -6.10 -6.87
N LYS A 17 -8.67 -5.94 -7.00
CA LYS A 17 -9.48 -6.62 -8.02
C LYS A 17 -9.03 -6.26 -9.44
N GLU A 18 -8.77 -4.99 -9.68
CA GLU A 18 -8.33 -4.50 -10.99
C GLU A 18 -6.92 -5.00 -11.32
N LEU A 19 -5.98 -4.95 -10.37
CA LEU A 19 -4.64 -5.51 -10.56
C LEU A 19 -4.68 -7.03 -10.76
N ASN A 20 -5.52 -7.75 -10.02
CA ASN A 20 -5.64 -9.20 -10.11
C ASN A 20 -6.23 -9.67 -11.44
N SER A 21 -7.17 -8.91 -12.00
CA SER A 21 -7.74 -9.18 -13.31
C SER A 21 -6.72 -9.00 -14.44
N ASN A 22 -5.76 -8.09 -14.26
CA ASN A 22 -4.71 -7.78 -15.25
C ASN A 22 -3.42 -8.61 -15.07
N ASN A 23 -3.23 -9.30 -13.94
CA ASN A 23 -2.00 -10.04 -13.59
C ASN A 23 -2.32 -11.46 -13.09
N ILE A 24 -2.95 -12.26 -13.96
CA ILE A 24 -3.43 -13.60 -13.61
C ILE A 24 -2.24 -14.53 -13.30
N GLY A 25 -2.17 -14.99 -12.06
CA GLY A 25 -1.13 -15.93 -11.60
C GLY A 25 0.17 -15.28 -11.13
N ASP A 26 0.34 -13.96 -11.29
CA ASP A 26 1.54 -13.25 -10.83
C ASP A 26 1.38 -12.73 -9.41
N ASN A 27 2.51 -12.38 -8.78
CA ASN A 27 2.51 -11.67 -7.50
C ASN A 27 1.84 -10.29 -7.66
N ILE A 28 1.11 -9.88 -6.63
CA ILE A 28 0.56 -8.53 -6.52
C ILE A 28 1.07 -7.96 -5.22
N PHE A 29 1.52 -6.72 -5.26
CA PHE A 29 1.95 -6.02 -4.06
C PHE A 29 1.86 -4.52 -4.28
N PHE A 30 1.16 -3.81 -3.41
CA PHE A 30 1.04 -2.35 -3.45
C PHE A 30 0.69 -1.81 -2.07
N SER A 31 0.80 -0.49 -1.90
CA SER A 31 0.32 0.21 -0.70
C SER A 31 -0.94 1.01 -0.99
N PRO A 32 -2.13 0.56 -0.55
CA PRO A 32 -3.35 1.34 -0.68
C PRO A 32 -3.26 2.64 0.12
N LEU A 33 -2.62 2.65 1.29
CA LEU A 33 -2.40 3.86 2.08
C LEU A 33 -1.61 4.92 1.29
N SER A 34 -0.47 4.53 0.71
CA SER A 34 0.38 5.46 -0.03
C SER A 34 -0.34 6.03 -1.25
N LEU A 35 -1.05 5.18 -2.01
CA LEU A 35 -1.87 5.58 -3.15
C LEU A 35 -2.99 6.54 -2.72
N LEU A 36 -3.69 6.23 -1.63
CA LEU A 36 -4.75 7.07 -1.08
C LEU A 36 -4.23 8.46 -0.72
N TYR A 37 -3.08 8.56 -0.04
CA TYR A 37 -2.41 9.85 0.22
C TYR A 37 -2.07 10.60 -1.07
N ALA A 38 -1.45 9.93 -2.03
CA ALA A 38 -1.01 10.54 -3.28
C ALA A 38 -2.17 11.07 -4.13
N LEU A 39 -3.26 10.32 -4.24
CA LEU A 39 -4.44 10.74 -4.99
C LEU A 39 -5.23 11.81 -4.24
N SER A 40 -5.22 11.79 -2.91
CA SER A 40 -5.82 12.87 -2.11
C SER A 40 -5.07 14.20 -2.25
N MET A 41 -3.75 14.17 -2.46
CA MET A 41 -2.98 15.38 -2.82
C MET A 41 -3.39 15.96 -4.17
N VAL A 42 -3.77 15.11 -5.12
CA VAL A 42 -4.29 15.56 -6.42
C VAL A 42 -5.70 16.11 -6.24
N LEU A 43 -6.56 15.41 -5.50
CA LEU A 43 -7.93 15.82 -5.19
C LEU A 43 -7.98 17.21 -4.55
N LEU A 44 -7.02 17.55 -3.68
CA LEU A 44 -6.90 18.88 -3.06
C LEU A 44 -6.97 20.03 -4.08
N GLY A 45 -6.42 19.81 -5.28
CA GLY A 45 -6.41 20.78 -6.37
C GLY A 45 -7.37 20.47 -7.52
N ALA A 46 -8.04 19.33 -7.52
CA ALA A 46 -9.01 18.95 -8.54
C ALA A 46 -10.35 19.66 -8.35
N ARG A 47 -11.08 19.93 -9.43
CA ARG A 47 -12.41 20.53 -9.45
C ARG A 47 -13.31 19.81 -10.46
N GLY A 48 -14.60 20.13 -10.44
CA GLY A 48 -15.62 19.57 -11.34
C GLY A 48 -15.58 18.04 -11.42
N GLU A 49 -15.79 17.51 -12.62
CA GLU A 49 -15.82 16.07 -12.90
C GLU A 49 -14.51 15.36 -12.50
N SER A 50 -13.36 16.05 -12.58
CA SER A 50 -12.07 15.48 -12.15
C SER A 50 -12.04 15.20 -10.64
N ALA A 51 -12.63 16.08 -9.83
CA ALA A 51 -12.77 15.86 -8.40
C ALA A 51 -13.79 14.76 -8.10
N GLU A 52 -14.96 14.78 -8.75
CA GLU A 52 -16.02 13.80 -8.53
C GLU A 52 -15.57 12.36 -8.85
N GLN A 53 -14.83 12.16 -9.95
CA GLN A 53 -14.24 10.87 -10.30
C GLN A 53 -13.25 10.38 -9.24
N LEU A 54 -12.40 11.29 -8.72
CA LEU A 54 -11.43 10.96 -7.66
C LEU A 54 -12.13 10.64 -6.34
N GLU A 55 -13.08 11.46 -5.89
CA GLU A 55 -13.83 11.22 -4.65
C GLU A 55 -14.53 9.87 -4.67
N LYS A 56 -15.19 9.54 -5.80
CA LYS A 56 -15.85 8.26 -5.99
C LYS A 56 -14.89 7.08 -5.88
N VAL A 57 -13.76 7.12 -6.57
CA VAL A 57 -12.78 6.00 -6.56
C VAL A 57 -12.07 5.89 -5.21
N LEU A 58 -11.86 7.00 -4.52
CA LEU A 58 -11.25 7.01 -3.18
C LEU A 58 -12.25 6.68 -2.07
N HIS A 59 -13.52 6.41 -2.40
CA HIS A 59 -14.63 6.17 -1.46
C HIS A 59 -14.84 7.32 -0.47
N PHE A 60 -14.51 8.54 -0.87
CA PHE A 60 -14.83 9.74 -0.12
C PHE A 60 -16.28 10.11 -0.41
N HIS A 61 -17.13 9.92 0.58
CA HIS A 61 -18.52 10.34 0.47
C HIS A 61 -18.54 11.88 0.38
N PRO A 62 -19.29 12.46 -0.57
CA PRO A 62 -19.41 13.91 -0.67
C PRO A 62 -20.00 14.43 0.63
N THR A 63 -19.17 15.07 1.44
CA THR A 63 -19.65 15.79 2.61
C THR A 63 -20.30 17.09 2.12
N VAL A 64 -21.28 17.60 2.84
CA VAL A 64 -21.94 18.89 2.53
C VAL A 64 -20.93 20.06 2.42
N ASP A 65 -19.72 19.90 2.96
CA ASP A 65 -18.62 20.86 2.82
C ASP A 65 -17.77 20.69 1.54
N SER A 66 -17.77 19.54 0.88
CA SER A 66 -17.12 19.31 -0.43
C SER A 66 -17.77 20.15 -1.56
N LEU A 67 -19.04 20.54 -1.37
CA LEU A 67 -19.85 21.27 -2.34
C LEU A 67 -19.67 22.81 -2.29
N LYS A 68 -18.85 23.32 -1.37
CA LYS A 68 -18.57 24.77 -1.28
C LYS A 68 -17.31 25.09 -2.10
N PRO A 69 -17.34 26.13 -2.96
CA PRO A 69 -16.16 26.51 -3.73
C PRO A 69 -15.00 26.83 -2.79
N ALA A 70 -13.99 25.97 -2.80
CA ALA A 70 -12.78 26.12 -2.01
C ALA A 70 -11.86 27.15 -2.67
N PHE A 71 -11.42 28.10 -1.84
CA PHE A 71 -10.51 29.22 -2.07
C PHE A 71 -11.19 30.57 -2.41
N LYS A 72 -11.80 31.20 -1.39
CA LYS A 72 -11.91 32.68 -1.35
C LYS A 72 -10.66 33.22 -0.67
N ASP A 73 -9.70 33.76 -1.42
CA ASP A 73 -8.59 34.68 -1.10
C ASP A 73 -7.96 34.65 0.33
N SER A 74 -8.06 33.53 1.04
CA SER A 74 -7.58 33.36 2.40
C SER A 74 -6.51 32.28 2.37
N PRO A 75 -5.30 32.54 2.90
CA PRO A 75 -4.20 31.56 2.95
C PRO A 75 -4.48 30.37 3.89
N LYS A 76 -5.68 30.27 4.46
CA LYS A 76 -6.06 29.19 5.37
C LYS A 76 -6.60 27.99 4.59
N CYS A 77 -5.83 26.91 4.60
CA CYS A 77 -6.27 25.60 4.10
C CYS A 77 -7.43 24.96 4.88
N SER A 78 -7.95 25.61 5.92
CA SER A 78 -9.17 25.15 6.61
C SER A 78 -10.38 25.06 5.67
N GLN A 79 -10.30 25.70 4.50
CA GLN A 79 -11.31 25.64 3.44
C GLN A 79 -11.15 24.44 2.49
N ALA A 80 -10.05 23.68 2.57
CA ALA A 80 -9.76 22.59 1.64
C ALA A 80 -10.62 21.33 1.87
N GLY A 81 -11.40 21.26 2.95
CA GLY A 81 -12.24 20.11 3.30
C GLY A 81 -11.67 19.29 4.47
N ARG A 82 -12.57 18.71 5.29
CA ARG A 82 -12.21 17.97 6.52
C ARG A 82 -11.34 16.74 6.25
N ILE A 83 -11.54 16.10 5.10
CA ILE A 83 -10.82 14.88 4.68
C ILE A 83 -9.29 15.08 4.66
N HIS A 84 -8.81 16.24 4.17
CA HIS A 84 -7.37 16.51 4.13
C HIS A 84 -6.79 16.62 5.54
N SER A 85 -7.47 17.30 6.47
CA SER A 85 -7.00 17.37 7.87
C SER A 85 -6.96 16.02 8.56
N GLU A 86 -7.88 15.11 8.24
CA GLU A 86 -7.90 13.74 8.78
C GLU A 86 -6.67 12.95 8.31
N PHE A 87 -6.18 13.16 7.09
CA PHE A 87 -4.94 12.54 6.61
C PHE A 87 -3.71 12.94 7.40
N GLY A 88 -3.60 14.21 7.81
CA GLY A 88 -2.50 14.69 8.65
C GLY A 88 -2.53 14.03 10.03
N VAL A 89 -3.72 13.89 10.63
CA VAL A 89 -3.91 13.17 11.90
C VAL A 89 -3.54 11.69 11.73
N LEU A 90 -4.08 11.01 10.72
CA LEU A 90 -3.75 9.61 10.44
C LEU A 90 -2.24 9.39 10.25
N PHE A 91 -1.57 10.29 9.52
CA PHE A 91 -0.14 10.16 9.26
C PHE A 91 0.65 10.23 10.57
N SER A 92 0.32 11.18 11.45
CA SER A 92 0.94 11.30 12.78
C SER A 92 0.64 10.14 13.73
N GLN A 93 -0.50 9.46 13.55
CA GLN A 93 -0.84 8.26 14.32
C GLN A 93 -0.04 7.03 13.84
N ILE A 94 0.14 6.88 12.53
CA ILE A 94 0.88 5.76 11.96
C ILE A 94 2.38 6.00 12.12
N ASN A 95 2.92 7.11 11.62
CA ASN A 95 4.36 7.35 11.56
C ASN A 95 4.91 7.99 12.86
N GLN A 96 4.73 7.31 13.98
CA GLN A 96 5.24 7.76 15.28
C GLN A 96 6.75 7.47 15.41
N PRO A 97 7.55 8.38 15.98
CA PRO A 97 8.99 8.14 16.21
C PRO A 97 9.29 6.88 17.03
N ASP A 98 8.44 6.55 18.01
CA ASP A 98 8.61 5.41 18.93
C ASP A 98 7.92 4.13 18.43
N SER A 99 7.85 3.91 17.12
CA SER A 99 7.04 2.85 16.53
C SER A 99 7.77 1.50 16.38
N ASN A 100 9.09 1.44 16.62
CA ASN A 100 9.93 0.24 16.40
C ASN A 100 9.85 -0.34 14.97
N TYR A 101 9.31 0.44 14.03
CA TYR A 101 9.31 0.16 12.61
C TYR A 101 9.66 1.44 11.85
N THR A 102 10.11 1.30 10.62
CA THR A 102 10.36 2.40 9.69
C THR A 102 9.32 2.33 8.58
N LEU A 103 8.50 3.36 8.47
CA LEU A 103 7.60 3.56 7.33
C LEU A 103 8.03 4.84 6.62
N SER A 104 8.50 4.70 5.39
CA SER A 104 8.91 5.83 4.57
C SER A 104 8.00 5.95 3.36
N ILE A 105 7.16 6.99 3.37
CA ILE A 105 6.26 7.33 2.26
C ILE A 105 6.91 8.47 1.47
N ALA A 106 7.26 8.19 0.22
CA ALA A 106 7.87 9.13 -0.71
C ALA A 106 6.85 9.54 -1.77
N ASN A 107 6.03 10.53 -1.39
CA ASN A 107 5.00 11.10 -2.25
C ASN A 107 5.38 12.50 -2.70
N SER A 108 5.33 12.76 -4.01
CA SER A 108 5.56 14.11 -4.52
C SER A 108 4.90 14.31 -5.88
N LEU A 109 4.57 15.56 -6.17
CA LEU A 109 4.09 16.03 -7.46
C LEU A 109 5.16 16.92 -8.10
N TYR A 110 5.48 16.61 -9.34
CA TYR A 110 6.43 17.36 -10.15
C TYR A 110 5.67 18.05 -11.27
N GLY A 111 5.56 19.37 -11.21
CA GLY A 111 4.90 20.20 -12.20
C GLY A 111 5.91 20.87 -13.15
N THR A 112 5.50 21.15 -14.38
CA THR A 112 6.34 21.89 -15.32
C THR A 112 6.64 23.31 -14.81
N LYS A 113 7.88 23.78 -15.01
CA LYS A 113 8.31 25.15 -14.69
C LYS A 113 7.59 26.22 -15.51
N THR A 114 6.94 25.84 -16.62
CA THR A 114 6.24 26.77 -17.52
C THR A 114 4.86 27.18 -16.99
N MET A 115 4.37 26.54 -15.93
CA MET A 115 3.09 26.86 -15.30
C MET A 115 3.31 27.39 -13.88
N ALA A 116 2.54 28.41 -13.51
CA ALA A 116 2.51 28.92 -12.14
C ALA A 116 1.60 28.04 -11.27
N PHE A 117 1.94 27.85 -9.99
CA PHE A 117 1.13 27.11 -9.03
C PHE A 117 0.62 28.02 -7.93
N HIS A 118 -0.62 27.79 -7.47
CA HIS A 118 -1.18 28.53 -6.35
C HIS A 118 -0.39 28.26 -5.07
N GLN A 119 0.12 29.33 -4.44
CA GLN A 119 0.86 29.22 -3.18
C GLN A 119 0.03 28.58 -2.06
N GLN A 120 -1.29 28.78 -2.11
CA GLN A 120 -2.22 28.10 -1.23
C GLN A 120 -2.15 26.60 -1.42
N TYR A 121 -2.29 26.09 -2.65
CA TYR A 121 -2.16 24.64 -2.92
C TYR A 121 -0.81 24.09 -2.43
N VAL A 122 0.30 24.76 -2.75
CA VAL A 122 1.65 24.32 -2.34
C VAL A 122 1.76 24.23 -0.80
N SER A 123 1.26 25.26 -0.09
CA SER A 123 1.28 25.30 1.37
C SER A 123 0.35 24.24 1.99
N CYS A 124 -0.80 23.99 1.35
CA CYS A 124 -1.76 22.97 1.78
C CYS A 124 -1.32 21.54 1.47
N SER A 125 -0.53 21.33 0.43
CA SER A 125 0.10 20.04 0.18
C SER A 125 1.17 19.76 1.23
N GLU A 126 2.02 20.74 1.53
CA GLU A 126 3.12 20.57 2.49
C GLU A 126 2.62 20.28 3.90
N LYS A 127 1.65 21.05 4.43
CA LYS A 127 1.24 20.87 5.83
C LYS A 127 0.42 19.60 6.08
N TRP A 128 -0.33 19.08 5.10
CA TRP A 128 -1.22 17.94 5.30
C TRP A 128 -0.60 16.62 4.83
N TYR A 129 0.27 16.69 3.83
CA TYR A 129 0.86 15.52 3.18
C TYR A 129 2.39 15.44 3.32
N GLN A 130 3.02 16.46 3.94
CA GLN A 130 4.49 16.57 4.03
C GLN A 130 5.18 16.46 2.67
N ALA A 131 4.47 16.93 1.64
CA ALA A 131 4.85 16.79 0.25
C ALA A 131 4.64 18.13 -0.45
N ARG A 132 5.75 18.77 -0.81
CA ARG A 132 5.74 19.98 -1.62
C ARG A 132 5.72 19.62 -3.10
N LEU A 133 4.84 20.29 -3.86
CA LEU A 133 4.95 20.29 -5.32
C LEU A 133 6.28 20.93 -5.74
N GLN A 134 7.03 20.24 -6.57
CA GLN A 134 8.29 20.72 -7.12
C GLN A 134 8.12 21.14 -8.58
N THR A 135 8.72 22.26 -8.96
CA THR A 135 8.74 22.72 -10.35
C THR A 135 10.00 22.22 -11.03
N VAL A 136 9.84 21.58 -12.20
CA VAL A 136 10.94 20.98 -12.95
C VAL A 136 10.84 21.29 -14.44
N ASP A 137 11.95 21.07 -15.15
CA ASP A 137 12.03 21.28 -16.58
C ASP A 137 11.91 19.95 -17.32
N PHE A 138 10.68 19.62 -17.72
CA PHE A 138 10.43 18.41 -18.51
C PHE A 138 10.90 18.56 -19.95
N GLU A 139 10.92 19.76 -20.52
CA GLU A 139 11.15 19.98 -21.95
C GLU A 139 12.64 20.02 -22.31
N GLN A 140 13.43 20.85 -21.62
CA GLN A 140 14.86 21.05 -21.97
C GLN A 140 15.80 20.17 -21.16
N SER A 141 15.35 19.66 -20.01
CA SER A 141 16.18 18.91 -19.06
C SER A 141 15.51 17.59 -18.62
N THR A 142 14.86 16.88 -19.55
CA THR A 142 14.02 15.70 -19.25
C THR A 142 14.80 14.61 -18.51
N GLU A 143 16.01 14.28 -18.97
CA GLU A 143 16.82 13.21 -18.38
C GLU A 143 17.43 13.60 -17.03
N GLU A 144 17.83 14.86 -16.85
CA GLU A 144 18.26 15.43 -15.58
C GLU A 144 17.11 15.43 -14.57
N THR A 145 15.91 15.84 -15.00
CA THR A 145 14.68 15.80 -14.19
C THR A 145 14.38 14.36 -13.77
N ARG A 146 14.43 13.40 -14.70
CA ARG A 146 14.24 11.97 -14.40
C ARG A 146 15.24 11.45 -13.36
N LYS A 147 16.53 11.78 -13.52
CA LYS A 147 17.58 11.38 -12.56
C LYS A 147 17.35 12.01 -11.19
N THR A 148 16.96 13.28 -11.15
CA THR A 148 16.67 14.01 -9.90
C THR A 148 15.51 13.38 -9.15
N ILE A 149 14.42 13.06 -9.85
CA ILE A 149 13.26 12.37 -9.28
C ILE A 149 13.67 11.00 -8.72
N ASN A 150 14.40 10.21 -9.50
CA ASN A 150 14.86 8.89 -9.05
C ASN A 150 15.77 8.97 -7.82
N ALA A 151 16.72 9.90 -7.80
CA ALA A 151 17.62 10.09 -6.66
C ALA A 151 16.85 10.54 -5.39
N TRP A 152 15.84 11.40 -5.56
CA TRP A 152 14.97 11.81 -4.45
C TRP A 152 14.19 10.62 -3.87
N VAL A 153 13.60 9.77 -4.73
CA VAL A 153 12.88 8.56 -4.31
C VAL A 153 13.81 7.58 -3.60
N GLU A 154 14.99 7.35 -4.16
CA GLU A 154 15.98 6.44 -3.61
C GLU A 154 16.42 6.89 -2.21
N ASN A 155 16.72 8.18 -2.04
CA ASN A 155 17.06 8.76 -0.75
C ASN A 155 15.91 8.63 0.27
N LYS A 156 14.67 8.91 -0.16
CA LYS A 156 13.49 8.80 0.72
C LYS A 156 13.12 7.36 1.08
N THR A 157 13.65 6.37 0.38
CA THR A 157 13.35 4.94 0.59
C THR A 157 14.58 4.16 1.05
N ASN A 158 15.57 4.83 1.64
CA ASN A 158 16.80 4.23 2.16
C ASN A 158 17.54 3.36 1.13
N GLY A 159 17.54 3.77 -0.14
CA GLY A 159 18.19 3.05 -1.22
C GLY A 159 17.42 1.84 -1.76
N LYS A 160 16.21 1.55 -1.26
CA LYS A 160 15.47 0.32 -1.61
C LYS A 160 14.60 0.46 -2.85
N VAL A 161 14.07 1.66 -3.11
CA VAL A 161 13.30 1.93 -4.33
C VAL A 161 14.18 2.72 -5.28
N THR A 162 14.84 2.00 -6.19
CA THR A 162 15.70 2.60 -7.22
C THR A 162 15.00 2.65 -8.57
N ASN A 163 15.48 3.52 -9.46
CA ASN A 163 15.08 3.58 -10.88
C ASN A 163 13.55 3.55 -11.09
N LEU A 164 12.82 4.40 -10.37
CA LEU A 164 11.36 4.50 -10.48
C LEU A 164 10.93 4.79 -11.93
N PHE A 165 11.56 5.79 -12.54
CA PHE A 165 11.42 6.15 -13.94
C PHE A 165 12.62 5.64 -14.75
N GLY A 166 12.36 4.69 -15.64
CA GLY A 166 13.32 4.23 -16.65
C GLY A 166 13.59 5.29 -17.71
N LYS A 167 14.67 5.13 -18.48
CA LYS A 167 14.96 6.03 -19.62
C LYS A 167 13.76 6.09 -20.58
N GLY A 168 13.44 7.28 -21.06
CA GLY A 168 12.31 7.51 -21.97
C GLY A 168 10.91 7.35 -21.35
N THR A 169 10.79 7.16 -20.03
CA THR A 169 9.47 7.03 -19.38
C THR A 169 8.81 8.37 -19.04
N ILE A 170 9.59 9.45 -18.91
CA ILE A 170 9.10 10.83 -18.78
C ILE A 170 9.23 11.47 -20.17
N ASP A 171 8.12 11.97 -20.69
CA ASP A 171 8.06 12.61 -22.00
C ASP A 171 8.37 14.12 -21.88
N PRO A 172 9.08 14.75 -22.84
CA PRO A 172 9.32 16.19 -22.83
C PRO A 172 8.07 17.07 -22.79
N SER A 173 6.93 16.56 -23.28
CA SER A 173 5.61 17.21 -23.23
C SER A 173 4.89 17.04 -21.89
N SER A 174 5.48 16.34 -20.92
CA SER A 174 4.88 16.16 -19.60
C SER A 174 4.65 17.51 -18.91
N VAL A 175 3.46 17.71 -18.35
CA VAL A 175 3.12 18.92 -17.59
C VAL A 175 3.03 18.63 -16.09
N MET A 176 2.72 17.40 -15.71
CA MET A 176 2.71 16.96 -14.31
C MET A 176 2.96 15.47 -14.15
N VAL A 177 3.81 15.10 -13.20
CA VAL A 177 4.13 13.72 -12.85
C VAL A 177 3.88 13.48 -11.36
N LEU A 178 3.12 12.43 -11.03
CA LEU A 178 2.92 11.95 -9.67
C LEU A 178 3.88 10.81 -9.37
N VAL A 179 4.59 10.97 -8.25
CA VAL A 179 5.58 10.04 -7.74
C VAL A 179 5.06 9.47 -6.43
N ASN A 180 4.89 8.15 -6.39
CA ASN A 180 4.43 7.44 -5.21
C ASN A 180 5.32 6.22 -4.97
N ALA A 181 6.17 6.32 -3.96
CA ALA A 181 6.99 5.20 -3.51
C ALA A 181 6.83 5.00 -2.01
N ILE A 182 6.92 3.76 -1.58
CA ILE A 182 6.81 3.42 -0.17
C ILE A 182 7.79 2.30 0.18
N TYR A 183 8.41 2.46 1.34
CA TYR A 183 9.27 1.47 1.96
C TYR A 183 8.79 1.20 3.39
N PHE A 184 8.78 -0.07 3.76
CA PHE A 184 8.46 -0.50 5.11
C PHE A 184 9.51 -1.48 5.62
N LYS A 185 9.88 -1.28 6.88
CA LYS A 185 10.74 -2.16 7.68
C LYS A 185 10.10 -2.28 9.05
N GLY A 186 9.86 -3.48 9.55
CA GLY A 186 9.23 -3.66 10.87
C GLY A 186 9.66 -4.98 11.46
N GLN A 187 9.84 -5.05 12.77
CA GLN A 187 10.27 -6.30 13.43
C GLN A 187 9.07 -7.12 13.92
N TRP A 188 9.12 -8.44 13.77
CA TRP A 188 8.11 -9.32 14.37
C TRP A 188 8.12 -9.17 15.89
N GLN A 189 6.94 -9.22 16.51
CA GLN A 189 6.84 -9.33 17.96
C GLN A 189 7.49 -10.63 18.45
N ASN A 190 7.28 -11.73 17.70
CA ASN A 190 7.91 -13.03 17.90
C ASN A 190 8.70 -13.39 16.63
N LYS A 191 10.03 -13.28 16.72
CA LYS A 191 10.93 -13.53 15.59
C LYS A 191 11.00 -15.02 15.26
N PHE A 192 11.17 -15.33 13.97
CA PHE A 192 11.58 -16.66 13.56
C PHE A 192 13.08 -16.81 13.86
N GLN A 193 13.52 -18.05 14.10
CA GLN A 193 14.92 -18.34 14.35
C GLN A 193 15.55 -18.80 13.03
N GLU A 194 16.61 -18.12 12.56
CA GLU A 194 17.24 -18.43 11.26
C GLU A 194 17.66 -19.91 11.13
N ARG A 195 18.07 -20.54 12.23
CA ARG A 195 18.44 -21.98 12.26
C ARG A 195 17.26 -22.94 12.04
N GLU A 196 16.03 -22.47 12.24
CA GLU A 196 14.80 -23.24 12.02
C GLU A 196 14.27 -23.06 10.59
N THR A 197 14.85 -22.13 9.82
CA THR A 197 14.51 -21.94 8.41
C THR A 197 15.08 -23.09 7.59
N VAL A 198 14.19 -23.77 6.86
CA VAL A 198 14.56 -24.95 6.07
C VAL A 198 14.03 -24.87 4.65
N ARG A 199 14.79 -25.44 3.71
CA ARG A 199 14.35 -25.57 2.32
C ARG A 199 13.13 -26.47 2.21
N SER A 200 12.03 -25.92 1.73
CA SER A 200 10.75 -26.63 1.60
C SER A 200 10.11 -26.36 0.24
N PRO A 201 9.26 -27.27 -0.26
CA PRO A 201 8.49 -27.02 -1.47
C PRO A 201 7.37 -26.00 -1.22
N PHE A 202 7.28 -25.02 -2.11
CA PHE A 202 6.13 -24.14 -2.28
C PHE A 202 5.38 -24.54 -3.56
N GLN A 203 4.11 -24.85 -3.42
CA GLN A 203 3.26 -25.36 -4.49
C GLN A 203 2.60 -24.20 -5.24
N LEU A 204 3.08 -23.94 -6.46
CA LEU A 204 2.53 -22.91 -7.35
C LEU A 204 1.20 -23.34 -7.98
N SER A 205 1.09 -24.65 -8.28
CA SER A 205 -0.08 -25.33 -8.86
C SER A 205 0.00 -26.83 -8.60
N GLU A 206 -1.03 -27.62 -8.95
CA GLU A 206 -1.05 -29.09 -8.75
C GLU A 206 0.24 -29.78 -9.22
N ASP A 207 0.78 -29.37 -10.38
CA ASP A 207 1.95 -30.02 -11.00
C ASP A 207 3.27 -29.25 -10.84
N LYS A 208 3.29 -28.11 -10.14
CA LYS A 208 4.46 -27.21 -10.12
C LYS A 208 4.82 -26.77 -8.71
N ASN A 209 6.03 -27.15 -8.29
CA ASN A 209 6.64 -26.74 -7.03
C ASN A 209 7.93 -25.97 -7.28
N VAL A 210 8.25 -25.05 -6.38
CA VAL A 210 9.56 -24.39 -6.28
C VAL A 210 10.12 -24.58 -4.88
N THR A 211 11.44 -24.66 -4.73
CA THR A 211 12.07 -24.74 -3.41
C THR A 211 12.26 -23.33 -2.85
N VAL A 212 11.81 -23.11 -1.61
CA VAL A 212 11.90 -21.83 -0.91
C VAL A 212 12.52 -22.01 0.46
N GLU A 213 13.10 -20.94 1.01
CA GLU A 213 13.50 -20.89 2.41
C GLU A 213 12.24 -20.69 3.26
N MET A 214 11.81 -21.75 3.96
CA MET A 214 10.59 -21.75 4.76
C MET A 214 10.94 -21.50 6.23
N MET A 215 10.58 -20.34 6.74
CA MET A 215 10.77 -19.98 8.14
C MET A 215 9.79 -20.76 9.00
N TYR A 216 10.20 -21.12 10.21
CA TYR A 216 9.40 -21.89 11.15
C TYR A 216 9.45 -21.29 12.56
N GLN A 217 8.29 -21.24 13.22
CA GLN A 217 8.22 -20.98 14.66
C GLN A 217 6.96 -21.60 15.28
N ILE A 218 6.98 -21.72 16.60
CA ILE A 218 5.80 -22.05 17.41
C ILE A 218 5.53 -20.87 18.33
N GLY A 219 4.28 -20.44 18.41
CA GLY A 219 3.89 -19.37 19.31
C GLY A 219 2.38 -19.25 19.47
N THR A 220 1.96 -18.39 20.39
CA THR A 220 0.55 -18.04 20.55
C THR A 220 0.20 -16.94 19.57
N PHE A 221 -0.69 -17.22 18.63
CA PHE A 221 -1.15 -16.29 17.60
C PHE A 221 -2.66 -16.31 17.48
N LYS A 222 -3.23 -15.22 16.97
CA LYS A 222 -4.64 -15.19 16.60
C LYS A 222 -4.83 -15.92 15.28
N LEU A 223 -5.70 -16.92 15.30
CA LEU A 223 -5.98 -17.80 14.18
C LEU A 223 -7.50 -18.01 14.05
N ALA A 224 -8.03 -17.80 12.85
CA ALA A 224 -9.39 -18.15 12.48
C ALA A 224 -9.41 -19.32 11.48
N PHE A 225 -10.45 -20.14 11.57
CA PHE A 225 -10.77 -21.19 10.60
C PHE A 225 -12.15 -20.89 10.01
N LEU A 226 -12.21 -20.59 8.72
CA LEU A 226 -13.45 -20.29 8.03
C LEU A 226 -13.88 -21.45 7.16
N LYS A 227 -15.15 -21.86 7.28
CA LYS A 227 -15.74 -22.94 6.48
C LYS A 227 -16.08 -22.51 5.06
N GLU A 228 -16.34 -21.23 4.83
CA GLU A 228 -16.64 -20.64 3.53
C GLU A 228 -15.73 -19.41 3.43
N PRO A 229 -14.72 -19.36 2.54
CA PRO A 229 -14.41 -20.25 1.41
C PRO A 229 -13.43 -21.41 1.73
N HIS A 230 -13.42 -21.97 2.95
CA HIS A 230 -12.39 -22.93 3.43
C HIS A 230 -10.99 -22.31 3.49
N MET A 231 -10.72 -21.51 4.52
CA MET A 231 -9.42 -20.87 4.70
C MET A 231 -9.02 -20.75 6.17
N GLN A 232 -7.73 -20.57 6.40
CA GLN A 232 -7.18 -20.11 7.67
C GLN A 232 -6.80 -18.64 7.56
N VAL A 233 -7.04 -17.87 8.62
CA VAL A 233 -6.59 -16.48 8.74
C VAL A 233 -5.65 -16.37 9.94
N LEU A 234 -4.38 -16.05 9.69
CA LEU A 234 -3.36 -15.88 10.74
C LEU A 234 -3.01 -14.40 10.87
N GLU A 235 -2.89 -13.91 12.11
CA GLU A 235 -2.37 -12.58 12.42
C GLU A 235 -1.00 -12.70 13.11
N LEU A 236 0.03 -12.18 12.46
CA LEU A 236 1.40 -12.07 12.96
C LEU A 236 1.67 -10.62 13.41
N PRO A 237 1.74 -10.33 14.71
CA PRO A 237 1.99 -8.99 15.21
C PRO A 237 3.45 -8.57 14.99
N TYR A 238 3.64 -7.29 14.65
CA TYR A 238 4.93 -6.62 14.77
C TYR A 238 5.12 -6.11 16.20
N VAL A 239 6.36 -5.72 16.54
CA VAL A 239 6.72 -5.19 17.86
C VAL A 239 5.74 -4.10 18.32
N ASN A 240 5.37 -4.15 19.59
CA ASN A 240 4.41 -3.25 20.26
C ASN A 240 2.96 -3.37 19.77
N ASN A 241 2.63 -4.37 18.94
CA ASN A 241 1.28 -4.62 18.41
C ASN A 241 0.66 -3.42 17.65
N LYS A 242 1.49 -2.46 17.21
CA LYS A 242 1.02 -1.29 16.43
C LYS A 242 0.61 -1.70 15.00
N LEU A 243 1.33 -2.66 14.43
CA LEU A 243 1.05 -3.24 13.12
C LEU A 243 0.88 -4.75 13.24
N SER A 244 0.14 -5.35 12.31
CA SER A 244 0.10 -6.80 12.13
C SER A 244 0.08 -7.18 10.65
N MET A 245 0.70 -8.31 10.32
CA MET A 245 0.52 -8.98 9.05
C MET A 245 -0.61 -10.00 9.20
N ILE A 246 -1.62 -9.90 8.35
CA ILE A 246 -2.75 -10.83 8.27
C ILE A 246 -2.57 -11.65 7.00
N ILE A 247 -2.66 -12.97 7.11
CA ILE A 247 -2.47 -13.90 5.99
C ILE A 247 -3.75 -14.72 5.82
N LEU A 248 -4.34 -14.68 4.62
CA LEU A 248 -5.49 -15.49 4.24
C LEU A 248 -4.99 -16.65 3.37
N LEU A 249 -5.00 -17.84 3.94
CA LEU A 249 -4.46 -19.05 3.33
C LEU A 249 -5.61 -20.02 3.02
N PRO A 250 -5.88 -20.35 1.74
CA PRO A 250 -6.88 -21.36 1.40
C PRO A 250 -6.46 -22.73 1.96
N VAL A 251 -7.42 -23.59 2.29
CA VAL A 251 -7.13 -24.96 2.79
C VAL A 251 -8.03 -26.00 2.16
N GLY A 252 -7.60 -27.26 2.20
CA GLY A 252 -8.36 -28.38 1.62
C GLY A 252 -8.41 -28.28 0.10
N THR A 253 -9.61 -28.31 -0.46
CA THR A 253 -9.82 -28.20 -1.92
C THR A 253 -9.93 -26.75 -2.40
N ALA A 254 -9.83 -25.77 -1.48
CA ALA A 254 -9.95 -24.37 -1.84
C ALA A 254 -8.68 -23.81 -2.46
N ASN A 255 -8.83 -22.73 -3.24
CA ASN A 255 -7.70 -22.00 -3.80
C ASN A 255 -7.87 -20.48 -3.63
N VAL A 256 -6.79 -19.75 -3.86
CA VAL A 256 -6.75 -18.30 -3.66
C VAL A 256 -7.82 -17.56 -4.48
N LYS A 257 -8.19 -18.08 -5.67
CA LYS A 257 -9.23 -17.45 -6.52
C LYS A 257 -10.61 -17.45 -5.87
N GLN A 258 -10.93 -18.44 -5.02
CA GLN A 258 -12.21 -18.45 -4.29
C GLN A 258 -12.24 -17.36 -3.21
N ILE A 259 -11.12 -17.15 -2.51
CA ILE A 259 -10.96 -16.05 -1.57
C ILE A 259 -11.08 -14.70 -2.32
N GLU A 260 -10.36 -14.53 -3.43
CA GLU A 260 -10.38 -13.32 -4.26
C GLU A 260 -11.80 -12.93 -4.72
N LYS A 261 -12.63 -13.91 -5.10
CA LYS A 261 -14.01 -13.68 -5.54
C LYS A 261 -14.93 -13.18 -4.43
N GLN A 262 -14.72 -13.66 -3.20
CA GLN A 262 -15.56 -13.31 -2.06
C GLN A 262 -15.03 -12.10 -1.28
N LEU A 263 -13.77 -11.71 -1.51
CA LEU A 263 -13.12 -10.61 -0.82
C LEU A 263 -13.74 -9.25 -1.16
N ASN A 264 -14.33 -8.63 -0.15
CA ASN A 264 -14.89 -7.28 -0.15
C ASN A 264 -14.77 -6.68 1.26
N SER A 265 -15.15 -5.41 1.45
CA SER A 265 -14.96 -4.71 2.73
C SER A 265 -15.67 -5.42 3.90
N SER A 266 -16.90 -5.90 3.67
CA SER A 266 -17.68 -6.63 4.68
C SER A 266 -17.05 -7.97 5.03
N THR A 267 -16.68 -8.77 4.02
CA THR A 267 -16.07 -10.08 4.27
C THR A 267 -14.69 -9.94 4.89
N PHE A 268 -13.87 -8.98 4.45
CA PHE A 268 -12.57 -8.70 5.08
C PHE A 268 -12.72 -8.32 6.56
N HIS A 269 -13.69 -7.47 6.89
CA HIS A 269 -13.97 -7.11 8.28
C HIS A 269 -14.44 -8.31 9.10
N GLU A 270 -15.36 -9.10 8.57
CA GLU A 270 -15.87 -10.31 9.21
C GLU A 270 -14.74 -11.32 9.46
N TRP A 271 -13.96 -11.66 8.43
CA TRP A 271 -12.90 -12.66 8.49
C TRP A 271 -11.78 -12.29 9.47
N THR A 272 -11.55 -10.98 9.68
CA THR A 272 -10.49 -10.45 10.55
C THR A 272 -11.02 -9.90 11.88
N SER A 273 -12.29 -10.14 12.20
CA SER A 273 -12.91 -9.66 13.43
C SER A 273 -12.39 -10.39 14.66
N SER A 274 -12.45 -9.74 15.82
CA SER A 274 -12.08 -10.35 17.10
C SER A 274 -12.96 -11.53 17.49
N SER A 275 -14.18 -11.66 16.93
CA SER A 275 -15.05 -12.81 17.18
C SER A 275 -14.59 -14.07 16.44
N ASN A 276 -13.89 -13.92 15.31
CA ASN A 276 -13.36 -15.04 14.53
C ASN A 276 -11.90 -15.36 14.88
N MET A 277 -11.11 -14.33 15.19
CA MET A 277 -9.67 -14.42 15.44
C MET A 277 -9.36 -14.77 16.90
N MET A 278 -9.15 -16.06 17.19
CA MET A 278 -8.91 -16.58 18.54
C MET A 278 -7.43 -16.89 18.77
N GLU A 279 -6.90 -16.54 19.95
CA GLU A 279 -5.52 -16.90 20.34
C GLU A 279 -5.38 -18.41 20.57
N ARG A 280 -4.36 -19.00 19.93
CA ARG A 280 -4.05 -20.44 19.99
C ARG A 280 -2.54 -20.64 19.87
N GLU A 281 -2.02 -21.75 20.39
CA GLU A 281 -0.66 -22.20 20.06
C GLU A 281 -0.66 -22.72 18.61
N VAL A 282 0.16 -22.12 17.76
CA VAL A 282 0.23 -22.41 16.32
C VAL A 282 1.66 -22.71 15.89
N GLU A 283 1.82 -23.75 15.07
CA GLU A 283 3.03 -24.01 14.28
C GLU A 283 2.94 -23.23 12.97
N VAL A 284 3.74 -22.18 12.84
CA VAL A 284 3.71 -21.26 11.70
C VAL A 284 4.86 -21.60 10.75
N HIS A 285 4.52 -21.88 9.50
CA HIS A 285 5.48 -21.95 8.40
C HIS A 285 5.17 -20.83 7.40
N LEU A 286 6.16 -19.97 7.16
CA LEU A 286 6.04 -18.82 6.27
C LEU A 286 7.28 -18.73 5.38
N PRO A 287 7.16 -18.65 4.04
CA PRO A 287 8.32 -18.48 3.19
C PRO A 287 8.99 -17.14 3.49
N ARG A 288 10.32 -17.10 3.37
CA ARG A 288 11.05 -15.85 3.14
C ARG A 288 10.73 -15.40 1.72
N PHE A 289 10.37 -14.13 1.54
CA PHE A 289 10.06 -13.60 0.21
C PHE A 289 10.33 -12.11 0.12
N LYS A 290 10.58 -11.65 -1.12
CA LYS A 290 10.83 -10.25 -1.42
C LYS A 290 9.99 -9.83 -2.62
N LEU A 291 9.24 -8.75 -2.46
CA LEU A 291 8.39 -8.18 -3.49
C LEU A 291 8.83 -6.77 -3.80
N GLU A 292 9.17 -6.52 -5.06
CA GLU A 292 9.46 -5.20 -5.59
C GLU A 292 8.66 -5.01 -6.87
N ILE A 293 7.48 -4.38 -6.75
CA ILE A 293 6.53 -4.27 -7.85
C ILE A 293 6.25 -2.80 -8.18
N LYS A 294 6.22 -2.50 -9.47
CA LYS A 294 5.97 -1.17 -10.04
C LYS A 294 4.73 -1.21 -10.93
N TYR A 295 3.84 -0.25 -10.74
CA TYR A 295 2.67 -0.04 -11.61
C TYR A 295 2.69 1.36 -12.21
N GLU A 296 2.30 1.43 -13.48
CA GLU A 296 1.85 2.68 -14.08
C GLU A 296 0.37 2.86 -13.74
N LEU A 297 0.07 3.89 -12.96
CA LEU A 297 -1.27 4.10 -12.40
C LEU A 297 -2.25 4.65 -13.42
N ASN A 298 -1.78 5.19 -14.54
CA ASN A 298 -2.65 5.82 -15.55
C ASN A 298 -3.72 4.86 -16.07
N SER A 299 -3.34 3.63 -16.45
CA SER A 299 -4.29 2.62 -16.95
C SER A 299 -5.19 2.10 -15.84
N LEU A 300 -4.60 1.78 -14.69
CA LEU A 300 -5.30 1.30 -13.49
C LEU A 300 -6.39 2.29 -13.02
N LEU A 301 -6.06 3.57 -12.92
CA LEU A 301 -7.01 4.57 -12.42
C LEU A 301 -8.09 4.88 -13.46
N LYS A 302 -7.77 4.82 -14.76
CA LYS A 302 -8.75 4.93 -15.85
C LYS A 302 -9.78 3.80 -15.81
N SER A 303 -9.37 2.55 -15.58
CA SER A 303 -10.30 1.43 -15.50
C SER A 303 -11.17 1.48 -14.24
N LEU A 304 -10.66 2.08 -13.16
CA LEU A 304 -11.45 2.38 -11.96
C LEU A 304 -12.40 3.59 -12.12
N GLY A 305 -12.27 4.37 -13.19
CA GLY A 305 -13.18 5.47 -13.54
C GLY A 305 -12.60 6.88 -13.45
N VAL A 306 -11.32 7.03 -13.08
CA VAL A 306 -10.60 8.32 -13.11
C VAL A 306 -10.01 8.54 -14.50
N THR A 307 -10.74 9.24 -15.36
CA THR A 307 -10.35 9.43 -16.77
C THR A 307 -9.95 10.86 -17.09
N ASP A 308 -10.65 11.84 -16.52
CA ASP A 308 -10.47 13.25 -16.87
C ASP A 308 -9.10 13.78 -16.43
N LEU A 309 -8.61 13.31 -15.29
CA LEU A 309 -7.30 13.68 -14.74
C LEU A 309 -6.13 13.44 -15.71
N PHE A 310 -6.27 12.47 -16.61
CA PHE A 310 -5.26 12.09 -17.59
C PHE A 310 -5.53 12.65 -19.00
N ASN A 311 -6.47 13.58 -19.13
CA ASN A 311 -6.88 14.17 -20.39
C ASN A 311 -6.63 15.69 -20.36
N GLN A 312 -5.79 16.19 -21.27
CA GLN A 312 -5.40 17.61 -21.32
C GLN A 312 -6.58 18.60 -21.46
N VAL A 313 -7.68 18.18 -22.09
CA VAL A 313 -8.84 19.04 -22.35
C VAL A 313 -9.85 18.97 -21.21
N LYS A 314 -10.01 17.81 -20.59
CA LYS A 314 -11.02 17.58 -19.55
C LYS A 314 -10.52 17.76 -18.12
N ALA A 315 -9.23 17.58 -17.88
CA ALA A 315 -8.66 17.71 -16.55
C ALA A 315 -8.94 19.10 -15.97
N ASP A 316 -9.62 19.12 -14.83
CA ASP A 316 -9.83 20.34 -14.07
C ASP A 316 -9.01 20.29 -12.79
N LEU A 317 -7.80 20.82 -12.90
CA LEU A 317 -6.83 20.99 -11.81
C LEU A 317 -6.65 22.48 -11.48
N SER A 318 -7.71 23.28 -11.69
CA SER A 318 -7.70 24.73 -11.47
C SER A 318 -7.42 25.13 -10.02
N GLY A 319 -7.61 24.22 -9.06
CA GLY A 319 -7.18 24.43 -7.67
C GLY A 319 -5.66 24.39 -7.47
N MET A 320 -4.90 23.80 -8.39
CA MET A 320 -3.43 23.73 -8.35
C MET A 320 -2.77 24.90 -9.08
N SER A 321 -3.32 25.27 -10.25
CA SER A 321 -2.75 26.26 -11.15
C SER A 321 -3.84 27.05 -11.87
N PRO A 322 -3.65 28.37 -12.09
CA PRO A 322 -4.54 29.14 -12.96
C PRO A 322 -4.29 28.85 -14.45
N ALA A 323 -3.21 28.13 -14.80
CA ALA A 323 -2.89 27.79 -16.18
C ALA A 323 -3.84 26.72 -16.73
N LYS A 324 -4.27 26.89 -17.97
CA LYS A 324 -5.06 25.87 -18.68
C LYS A 324 -4.18 24.74 -19.17
N GLY A 325 -4.76 23.54 -19.27
CA GLY A 325 -4.08 22.37 -19.83
C GLY A 325 -3.13 21.68 -18.85
N LEU A 326 -3.24 21.95 -17.54
CA LEU A 326 -2.60 21.12 -16.52
C LEU A 326 -3.41 19.82 -16.37
N TYR A 327 -2.75 18.69 -16.60
CA TYR A 327 -3.30 17.35 -16.41
C TYR A 327 -2.21 16.43 -15.84
N LEU A 328 -2.59 15.29 -15.28
CA LEU A 328 -1.62 14.32 -14.81
C LEU A 328 -1.07 13.52 -16.00
N SER A 329 0.12 13.89 -16.47
CA SER A 329 0.77 13.21 -17.59
C SER A 329 1.14 11.77 -17.23
N LYS A 330 1.69 11.57 -16.02
CA LYS A 330 2.12 10.25 -15.57
C LYS A 330 2.00 10.08 -14.07
N ALA A 331 1.63 8.87 -13.65
CA ALA A 331 1.58 8.47 -12.26
C ALA A 331 2.20 7.08 -12.10
N ILE A 332 3.20 6.95 -11.21
CA ILE A 332 3.86 5.67 -10.94
C ILE A 332 3.74 5.35 -9.45
N HIS A 333 3.39 4.10 -9.17
CA HIS A 333 3.53 3.48 -7.86
C HIS A 333 4.63 2.44 -7.87
N LYS A 334 5.54 2.48 -6.90
CA LYS A 334 6.47 1.38 -6.65
C LYS A 334 6.53 1.08 -5.17
N SER A 335 6.42 -0.20 -4.84
CA SER A 335 6.45 -0.68 -3.47
C SER A 335 7.50 -1.78 -3.31
N TYR A 336 8.10 -1.82 -2.12
CA TYR A 336 9.12 -2.79 -1.75
C TYR A 336 8.76 -3.42 -0.40
N LEU A 337 8.87 -4.74 -0.33
CA LEU A 337 8.72 -5.53 0.90
C LEU A 337 9.73 -6.67 0.89
N ASP A 338 10.34 -6.92 2.05
CA ASP A 338 11.32 -7.99 2.24
C ASP A 338 11.04 -8.69 3.56
N VAL A 339 10.40 -9.86 3.51
CA VAL A 339 9.93 -10.62 4.67
C VAL A 339 10.95 -11.70 5.01
N GLY A 340 11.49 -11.64 6.23
CA GLY A 340 12.43 -12.60 6.80
C GLY A 340 12.21 -12.83 8.30
N GLU A 341 13.23 -13.40 8.95
CA GLU A 341 13.09 -13.98 10.29
C GLU A 341 12.92 -12.95 11.40
N GLU A 342 13.58 -11.80 11.26
CA GLU A 342 13.49 -10.68 12.20
C GLU A 342 12.16 -9.92 12.10
N GLY A 343 11.49 -10.03 10.95
CA GLY A 343 10.45 -9.12 10.51
C GLY A 343 10.58 -8.82 9.02
N THR A 344 10.23 -7.59 8.66
CA THR A 344 10.59 -6.95 7.42
C THR A 344 11.95 -6.24 7.59
N GLU A 345 13.00 -6.79 6.96
CA GLU A 345 14.44 -6.44 6.89
C GLU A 345 15.35 -6.42 8.18
N ALA A 346 16.59 -6.95 8.06
CA ALA A 346 17.30 -7.81 9.04
C ALA A 346 18.44 -7.22 9.95
N ALA A 347 18.82 -7.95 11.05
CA ALA A 347 20.10 -8.68 11.29
C ALA A 347 20.30 -9.27 12.74
N ALA A 348 20.69 -10.56 12.83
CA ALA A 348 21.49 -11.31 13.85
C ALA A 348 20.91 -11.89 15.19
N ALA A 349 20.74 -13.23 15.18
CA ALA A 349 21.13 -14.34 16.08
C ALA A 349 21.13 -14.28 17.63
N THR A 350 20.43 -15.23 18.26
CA THR A 350 20.97 -16.19 19.26
C THR A 350 19.88 -17.22 19.59
N GLY A 351 20.27 -18.48 19.76
CA GLY A 351 19.31 -19.57 19.87
C GLY A 351 19.55 -20.48 21.07
N ASP A 352 18.51 -21.22 21.45
CA ASP A 352 18.59 -22.42 22.30
C ASP A 352 17.62 -23.53 21.85
N SER A 353 18.12 -24.75 21.75
CA SER A 353 17.38 -25.97 21.39
C SER A 353 16.68 -26.56 22.62
N ILE A 354 15.40 -26.93 22.52
CA ILE A 354 14.69 -27.67 23.58
C ILE A 354 14.15 -29.00 23.03
N ALA A 355 14.41 -30.07 23.79
CA ALA A 355 14.04 -31.44 23.52
C ALA A 355 12.51 -31.67 23.47
N VAL A 356 12.07 -32.49 22.52
CA VAL A 356 10.66 -32.84 22.31
C VAL A 356 10.23 -33.96 23.28
N LYS A 357 9.35 -33.62 24.22
CA LYS A 357 8.41 -34.58 24.85
C LYS A 357 7.05 -34.44 24.16
N SER A 358 6.30 -35.55 24.09
CA SER A 358 5.00 -35.71 23.42
C SER A 358 4.19 -34.41 23.31
N LEU A 359 4.11 -33.88 22.08
CA LEU A 359 3.53 -32.56 21.82
C LEU A 359 2.00 -32.62 21.88
N PRO A 360 1.33 -31.68 22.56
CA PRO A 360 -0.11 -31.46 22.39
C PRO A 360 -0.41 -31.19 20.90
N MET A 361 -1.60 -31.56 20.43
CA MET A 361 -2.01 -31.37 19.05
C MET A 361 -2.16 -29.87 18.75
N ARG A 362 -1.12 -29.27 18.17
CA ARG A 362 -1.07 -27.83 17.83
C ARG A 362 -1.81 -27.54 16.54
N ALA A 363 -2.37 -26.35 16.42
CA ALA A 363 -2.86 -25.88 15.13
C ALA A 363 -1.65 -25.65 14.21
N GLN A 364 -1.73 -26.11 12.96
CA GLN A 364 -0.70 -25.83 11.96
C GLN A 364 -1.21 -24.77 10.99
N PHE A 365 -0.35 -23.79 10.69
CA PHE A 365 -0.54 -22.83 9.61
C PHE A 365 0.66 -22.89 8.69
N LYS A 366 0.49 -23.48 7.50
CA LYS A 366 1.58 -23.75 6.56
C LYS A 366 1.37 -23.02 5.24
N ALA A 367 1.96 -21.83 5.11
CA ALA A 367 1.84 -20.99 3.92
C ALA A 367 2.76 -21.44 2.77
N ASN A 368 2.59 -22.68 2.31
CA ASN A 368 3.42 -23.30 1.26
C ASN A 368 2.77 -23.33 -0.12
N HIS A 369 1.80 -22.46 -0.37
CA HIS A 369 1.08 -22.31 -1.65
C HIS A 369 0.45 -20.91 -1.69
N PRO A 370 -0.08 -20.43 -2.84
CA PRO A 370 -0.53 -19.05 -2.98
C PRO A 370 -1.50 -18.55 -1.90
N PHE A 371 -1.20 -17.38 -1.35
CA PHE A 371 -1.99 -16.75 -0.29
C PHE A 371 -2.11 -15.23 -0.49
N LEU A 372 -3.11 -14.62 0.15
CA LEU A 372 -3.23 -13.18 0.26
C LEU A 372 -2.67 -12.72 1.60
N PHE A 373 -2.09 -11.53 1.63
CA PHE A 373 -1.63 -10.92 2.87
C PHE A 373 -1.88 -9.42 2.91
N PHE A 374 -2.05 -8.91 4.12
CA PHE A 374 -2.30 -7.51 4.40
C PHE A 374 -1.43 -7.07 5.58
N ILE A 375 -0.83 -5.88 5.51
CA ILE A 375 -0.20 -5.26 6.68
C ILE A 375 -1.13 -4.14 7.13
N ARG A 376 -1.63 -4.23 8.36
CA ARG A 376 -2.64 -3.33 8.91
C ARG A 376 -2.10 -2.60 10.14
N HIS A 377 -2.48 -1.34 10.30
CA HIS A 377 -2.31 -0.62 11.56
C HIS A 377 -3.44 -0.95 12.52
N THR A 378 -3.12 -1.62 13.62
CA THR A 378 -4.08 -2.26 14.52
C THR A 378 -5.07 -1.26 15.12
N HIS A 379 -4.62 -0.04 15.44
CA HIS A 379 -5.46 0.95 16.11
C HIS A 379 -6.47 1.61 15.16
N THR A 380 -6.04 1.97 13.95
CA THR A 380 -6.89 2.69 12.97
C THR A 380 -7.55 1.75 11.96
N ASN A 381 -7.19 0.47 11.95
CA ASN A 381 -7.60 -0.55 10.96
C ASN A 381 -7.22 -0.24 9.50
N VAL A 382 -6.39 0.78 9.26
CA VAL A 382 -5.91 1.12 7.92
C VAL A 382 -4.96 0.04 7.40
N ILE A 383 -5.17 -0.37 6.16
CA ILE A 383 -4.28 -1.26 5.41
C ILE A 383 -3.12 -0.41 4.87
N LEU A 384 -1.91 -0.73 5.32
CA LEU A 384 -0.67 -0.15 4.82
C LEU A 384 -0.24 -0.82 3.52
N PHE A 385 -0.34 -2.15 3.46
CA PHE A 385 0.04 -2.94 2.30
C PHE A 385 -0.95 -4.07 2.03
N CYS A 386 -1.12 -4.38 0.75
CA CYS A 386 -1.93 -5.48 0.25
C CYS A 386 -1.12 -6.26 -0.77
N GLY A 387 -1.16 -7.59 -0.67
CA GLY A 387 -0.50 -8.43 -1.64
C GLY A 387 -1.06 -9.83 -1.80
N LYS A 388 -0.71 -10.43 -2.93
CA LYS A 388 -0.88 -11.83 -3.27
C LYS A 388 0.50 -12.40 -3.54
N LEU A 389 0.89 -13.40 -2.75
CA LEU A 389 2.10 -14.17 -3.01
C LEU A 389 1.73 -15.41 -3.80
N ALA A 390 1.90 -15.36 -5.12
CA ALA A 390 1.73 -16.51 -6.01
C ALA A 390 3.02 -17.33 -6.12
N SER A 391 4.19 -16.68 -6.08
CA SER A 391 5.52 -17.30 -6.04
C SER A 391 6.45 -16.48 -5.12
N PRO A 392 7.04 -17.07 -4.07
CA PRO A 392 7.98 -16.41 -3.15
C PRO A 392 9.25 -15.85 -3.79
#